data_AF-A0A383CKI7-F1
#
_entry.id   AF-A0A383CKI7-F1
#
_cell.length_a   1.000
_cell.length_b   1.000
_cell.length_c   1.000
_cell.angle_alpha   90.00
_cell.angle_beta   90.00
_cell.angle_gamma   90.00
#
_symmetry.space_group_name_H-M   'P 1'
#
loop_
_entity.id
_entity.type
_entity.pdbx_description
1 polymer ?
#
loop_
_entity_poly.entity_id
_entity_poly.type
_entity_poly.pdbx_seq_one_letter_code
_entity_poly.pdbx_strand_id
1 'polypeptide(L)' 'MGRCIPFLLFITIISGQNYLANVYGFPMAKIQFKSIADSVTLKVETIGLIDAIWPIKNAYTTNFDTTHFGLIAFKKKIKQ' A
#
# COMPACT_ATOMS: atom_id res chain seq x y z
N MET A 1 -22.51 -33.46 -27.24
CA MET A 1 -22.67 -32.84 -25.90
C MET A 1 -21.38 -32.13 -25.55
N GLY A 2 -21.26 -30.85 -25.91
CA GLY A 2 -20.06 -30.05 -25.60
C GLY A 2 -20.08 -29.59 -24.15
N ARG A 3 -19.07 -29.98 -23.36
CA ARG A 3 -18.92 -29.56 -21.97
C ARG A 3 -18.39 -28.13 -21.95
N CYS A 4 -19.27 -27.15 -21.70
CA CYS A 4 -18.85 -25.78 -21.42
C CYS A 4 -18.21 -25.74 -20.02
N ILE A 5 -16.92 -25.42 -19.96
CA ILE A 5 -16.19 -25.20 -18.69
C ILE A 5 -16.34 -23.71 -18.36
N PRO A 6 -16.94 -23.33 -17.21
CA PRO A 6 -17.03 -21.92 -16.84
C PRO A 6 -15.64 -21.40 -16.41
N PHE A 7 -15.16 -20.39 -17.13
CA PHE A 7 -13.90 -19.71 -16.82
C PHE A 7 -14.17 -18.66 -15.72
N LEU A 8 -13.83 -19.00 -14.46
CA LEU A 8 -13.94 -18.09 -13.32
C LEU A 8 -12.76 -17.11 -13.34
N LEU A 9 -13.01 -15.88 -13.80
CA LEU A 9 -12.07 -14.75 -13.67
C LEU A 9 -12.10 -14.24 -12.22
N PHE A 10 -11.08 -14.56 -11.44
CA PHE A 10 -10.84 -13.92 -10.14
C PHE A 10 -10.28 -12.51 -10.35
N ILE A 11 -11.15 -11.50 -10.29
CA ILE A 11 -10.74 -10.10 -10.19
C ILE A 11 -10.29 -9.87 -8.76
N THR A 12 -8.98 -9.83 -8.52
CA THR A 12 -8.45 -9.36 -7.23
C THR A 12 -8.59 -7.84 -7.19
N ILE A 13 -9.60 -7.36 -6.47
CA ILE A 13 -9.69 -5.94 -6.15
C ILE A 13 -8.55 -5.64 -5.19
N ILE A 14 -7.54 -4.89 -5.63
CA ILE A 14 -6.45 -4.40 -4.77
C ILE A 14 -7.05 -3.30 -3.87
N SER A 15 -7.88 -3.71 -2.92
CA SER A 15 -8.32 -2.86 -1.81
C SER A 15 -7.14 -2.70 -0.84
N GLY A 16 -7.08 -1.56 -0.13
CA GLY A 16 -5.95 -1.20 0.71
C GLY A 16 -5.39 -2.36 1.54
N GLN A 17 -4.09 -2.65 1.38
CA GLN A 17 -3.41 -3.78 1.99
C GLN A 17 -2.38 -3.32 3.03
N ASN A 18 -2.23 -4.11 4.09
CA ASN A 18 -1.15 -3.94 5.07
C ASN A 18 -0.10 -5.01 4.82
N TYR A 19 1.14 -4.60 4.64
CA TYR A 19 2.28 -5.48 4.41
C TYR A 19 3.27 -5.40 5.57
N LEU A 20 3.93 -6.51 5.82
CA LEU A 20 5.04 -6.63 6.76
C LEU A 20 6.29 -6.98 5.96
N ALA A 21 7.28 -6.10 5.97
CA ALA A 21 8.57 -6.37 5.36
C ALA A 21 9.45 -7.08 6.38
N ASN A 22 9.80 -8.32 6.05
CA ASN A 22 10.68 -9.16 6.86
C ASN A 22 12.01 -9.35 6.14
N VAL A 23 13.11 -9.29 6.88
CA VAL A 23 14.45 -9.58 6.36
C VAL A 23 15.06 -10.66 7.24
N TYR A 24 15.46 -11.76 6.61
CA TYR A 24 15.93 -12.97 7.30
C TYR A 24 15.00 -13.46 8.43
N GLY A 25 13.68 -13.30 8.24
CA GLY A 25 12.66 -13.71 9.23
C GLY A 25 12.38 -12.69 10.34
N PHE A 26 13.13 -11.58 10.40
CA PHE A 26 12.89 -10.52 11.36
C PHE A 26 12.01 -9.42 10.76
N PRO A 27 10.95 -8.97 11.47
CA PRO A 27 10.12 -7.87 11.01
C PRO A 27 10.90 -6.56 11.11
N MET A 28 11.06 -5.88 9.97
CA MET A 28 11.82 -4.63 9.87
C MET A 28 10.95 -3.42 9.62
N ALA A 29 9.90 -3.56 8.83
CA ALA A 29 9.02 -2.45 8.51
C ALA A 29 7.58 -2.89 8.31
N LYS A 30 6.66 -2.01 8.70
CA LYS A 30 5.23 -2.11 8.43
C LYS A 30 4.87 -1.11 7.35
N ILE A 31 4.21 -1.60 6.31
CA ILE A 31 3.75 -0.77 5.19
C ILE A 31 2.24 -0.84 5.15
N GLN A 32 1.58 0.30 5.20
CA GLN A 32 0.12 0.39 5.09
C GLN A 32 -0.21 1.11 3.79
N PHE A 33 -0.84 0.38 2.88
CA PHE A 33 -1.36 0.92 1.64
C PHE A 33 -2.87 1.07 1.78
N LYS A 34 -3.39 2.30 1.65
CA LYS A 34 -4.82 2.59 1.68
C LYS A 34 -5.21 3.27 0.38
N SER A 35 -6.05 2.62 -0.40
CA SER A 35 -6.71 3.24 -1.56
C SER A 35 -8.15 3.54 -1.19
N ILE A 36 -8.56 4.79 -1.36
CA ILE A 36 -9.96 5.22 -1.39
C ILE A 36 -10.25 5.83 -2.76
N ALA A 37 -11.50 6.20 -3.05
CA ALA A 37 -11.94 6.52 -4.40
C ALA A 37 -11.09 7.61 -5.08
N ASP A 38 -10.72 8.66 -4.36
CA ASP A 38 -10.05 9.88 -4.84
C ASP A 38 -8.60 10.01 -4.38
N SER A 39 -8.10 9.05 -3.61
CA SER A 39 -6.78 9.16 -3.01
C SER A 39 -6.16 7.83 -2.60
N VAL A 40 -4.84 7.82 -2.67
CA VAL A 40 -3.99 6.71 -2.26
C VAL A 40 -3.03 7.20 -1.19
N THR A 41 -2.96 6.48 -0.09
CA THR A 41 -2.03 6.76 1.02
C THR A 41 -1.12 5.56 1.25
N LEU A 42 0.18 5.82 1.26
CA LEU A 42 1.23 4.87 1.63
C LEU A 42 1.88 5.34 2.94
N LYS A 43 1.81 4.50 3.98
CA LYS A 43 2.54 4.74 5.23
C LYS A 43 3.62 3.68 5.40
N VAL A 44 4.80 4.09 5.80
CA VAL A 44 5.95 3.23 6.06
C VAL A 44 6.46 3.54 7.45
N GLU A 45 6.54 2.51 8.29
CA GLU A 45 7.03 2.59 9.65
C GLU A 45 8.05 1.48 9.89
N THR A 46 9.22 1.81 10.43
CA THR A 46 10.16 0.78 10.91
C THR A 46 9.64 0.17 12.20
N ILE A 47 9.92 -1.11 12.38
CA ILE A 47 9.51 -1.87 13.57
C ILE A 47 10.67 -2.79 14.01
N GLY A 48 10.57 -3.32 15.22
CA GLY A 48 11.57 -4.25 15.76
C GLY A 48 12.93 -3.60 15.95
N LEU A 49 14.00 -4.34 15.68
CA LEU A 49 15.38 -3.87 15.90
C LEU A 49 15.74 -2.65 15.05
N ILE A 50 15.18 -2.55 13.85
CA ILE A 50 15.48 -1.43 12.94
C ILE A 50 14.89 -0.13 13.47
N ASP A 51 13.75 -0.16 14.15
CA ASP A 51 13.17 1.05 14.74
C ASP A 51 14.06 1.64 15.85
N ALA A 52 14.82 0.80 16.55
CA ALA A 52 15.75 1.25 17.58
C ALA A 52 17.04 1.88 17.01
N ILE A 53 17.49 1.41 15.84
CA ILE A 53 18.70 1.92 15.18
C ILE A 53 18.36 3.14 14.31
N TRP A 54 17.22 3.08 13.62
CA TRP A 54 16.82 4.04 12.60
C TRP A 54 15.28 4.16 12.50
N PRO A 55 14.64 4.93 13.39
CA PRO A 55 13.19 5.07 13.42
C PRO A 55 12.68 5.90 12.23
N ILE A 56 11.85 5.30 11.38
CA ILE A 56 11.18 5.94 10.25
C ILE A 56 9.68 5.90 10.46
N LYS A 57 9.01 7.04 10.27
CA LYS A 57 7.54 7.17 10.22
C LYS A 57 7.13 8.09 9.08
N ASN A 58 7.15 7.53 7.87
CA ASN A 58 6.86 8.27 6.64
C ASN A 58 5.43 8.02 6.17
N ALA A 59 4.77 9.06 5.67
CA ALA A 59 3.47 8.97 5.04
C ALA A 59 3.45 9.77 3.74
N TYR A 60 2.92 9.15 2.70
CA TYR A 60 2.75 9.72 1.37
C TYR A 60 1.28 9.62 1.00
N THR A 61 0.70 10.72 0.55
CA THR A 61 -0.71 10.77 0.12
C THR A 61 -0.78 11.43 -1.24
N THR A 62 -1.41 10.75 -2.18
CA THR A 62 -1.69 11.25 -3.53
C THR A 62 -3.20 11.37 -3.68
N ASN A 63 -3.67 12.55 -4.07
CA ASN A 63 -5.06 12.79 -4.43
C ASN A 63 -5.15 12.94 -5.95
N PHE A 64 -6.17 12.35 -6.55
CA PHE A 64 -6.39 12.37 -7.99
C PHE A 64 -7.87 12.53 -8.32
N ASP A 65 -8.12 13.08 -9.50
CA ASP A 65 -9.46 13.18 -10.08
C ASP A 65 -9.93 11.78 -10.48
N THR A 66 -11.11 11.35 -10.03
CA THR A 66 -11.61 9.99 -10.28
C THR A 66 -12.17 9.79 -11.69
N THR A 67 -12.38 10.86 -12.44
CA THR A 67 -12.92 10.85 -13.81
C THR A 67 -11.82 10.74 -14.86
N HIS A 68 -10.69 11.41 -14.65
CA HIS A 68 -9.56 11.42 -15.59
C HIS A 68 -8.25 10.88 -15.00
N PHE A 69 -8.24 10.45 -13.73
CA PHE A 69 -7.05 10.03 -12.97
C PHE A 69 -5.91 11.07 -12.97
N GLY A 70 -6.25 12.35 -13.18
CA GLY A 70 -5.32 13.46 -13.13
C GLY A 70 -4.84 13.71 -11.70
N LEU A 71 -3.54 13.96 -11.51
CA LEU A 71 -2.98 14.26 -10.19
C LEU A 71 -3.44 15.64 -9.70
N ILE A 72 -4.12 15.68 -8.56
CA ILE A 72 -4.57 16.93 -7.92
C ILE A 72 -3.52 17.41 -6.93
N ALA A 73 -3.04 16.52 -6.07
CA ALA A 73 -2.07 16.87 -5.04
C ALA A 73 -1.23 15.67 -4.62
N PHE A 74 0.04 15.95 -4.29
CA PHE A 74 0.94 14.99 -3.66
C PHE A 74 1.48 15.57 -2.36
N LYS A 75 1.30 14.85 -1.26
CA LYS A 75 1.74 15.23 0.08
C LYS A 75 2.71 14.19 0.62
N LYS A 76 3.86 14.66 1.10
CA LYS A 76 4.85 13.86 1.81
C LYS A 76 4.97 14.35 3.26
N LYS A 77 4.96 13.42 4.21
CA LYS A 77 5.26 13.67 5.62
C LYS A 77 6.37 12.71 6.02
N ILE A 78 7.58 13.24 6.15
CA ILE A 78 8.77 12.48 6.46
C ILE A 78 9.14 12.74 7.92
N LYS A 79 9.34 11.67 8.68
CA LYS A 79 9.90 11.70 10.04
C LYS A 79 10.90 10.55 10.12
N GLN A 80 12.18 10.87 9.92
CA GLN A 80 13.32 9.96 9.93
C GLN A 80 14.37 10.49 10.89
#